data_AF-A0A835P133-F1
#
_entry.id   AF-A0A835P133-F1
#
_cell.length_a   1.000
_cell.length_b   1.000
_cell.length_c   1.000
_cell.angle_alpha   90.00
_cell.angle_beta   90.00
_cell.angle_gamma   90.00
#
_symmetry.space_group_name_H-M   'P 1'
#
loop_
_entity.id
_entity.type
_entity.pdbx_description
1 polymer ?
#
loop_
_entity_poly.entity_id
_entity_poly.type
_entity_poly.pdbx_seq_one_letter_code
_entity_poly.pdbx_strand_id
1 'polypeptide(L)'
;MGDSSLRIMICLLKIPTTSATRSLLEPFSKLLSFVIQNAVFTLAYLVELCGLCYRAFTKERDKFYLTRCVILELLQALKLKSPLPDLNLLLLVQFVCADAGTKLAESTILHKQMIASMPGCGTAAMECMRQYVGEVLDFIADMHTLTKLKSHMKTCSQPLHEDTFGGHLKVGLAQIAAMEITRGNHRDNKAVIRYLPWLYHPPSAMQQGPKEFIECVSHIRLLSWLLLGSLTHNVVCPNSPSSCMPIPLDAGSQIADHLIVILIGFPEQSKTSVLHMCSLFHAFIFAQLWTVYCEQTAVAPTVQNQNEFSFTAILTALEFWSRVTPSILQLMAHNKVMVEMVCLHVISLMEALQECNSTIFVKHLSAGLQLRLQAIQSNVNHHSLRMLQGSGQMNNSSSVLRKWLQCTQFKMAQVEIQSSEAASQFYPL
;
A
#
# COMPACT_ATOMS: atom_id res chain seq x y z
N MET A 1 1.53 32.25 -8.63
CA MET A 1 2.47 32.01 -9.76
C MET A 1 2.17 30.67 -10.45
N GLY A 2 2.16 29.53 -9.74
CA GLY A 2 1.91 28.20 -10.34
C GLY A 2 0.62 28.08 -11.15
N ASP A 3 -0.54 28.36 -10.54
CA ASP A 3 -1.84 28.33 -11.23
C ASP A 3 -1.91 29.27 -12.43
N SER A 4 -1.34 30.47 -12.33
CA SER A 4 -1.30 31.45 -13.43
C SER A 4 -0.53 30.89 -14.63
N SER A 5 0.62 30.25 -14.40
CA SER A 5 1.42 29.60 -15.44
C SER A 5 0.65 28.46 -16.11
N LEU A 6 0.01 27.58 -15.35
CA LEU A 6 -0.78 26.47 -15.90
C LEU A 6 -1.97 26.98 -16.74
N ARG A 7 -2.68 28.01 -16.25
CA ARG A 7 -3.79 28.64 -16.99
C ARG A 7 -3.34 29.26 -18.31
N ILE A 8 -2.17 29.91 -18.36
CA ILE A 8 -1.62 30.46 -19.61
C ILE A 8 -1.37 29.34 -20.62
N MET A 9 -0.72 28.24 -20.19
CA MET A 9 -0.47 27.09 -21.06
C MET A 9 -1.78 26.46 -21.58
N ILE A 10 -2.79 26.33 -20.71
CA ILE A 10 -4.13 25.86 -21.07
C ILE A 10 -4.76 26.76 -22.13
N CYS A 11 -4.75 28.08 -21.94
CA CYS A 11 -5.31 29.04 -22.89
C CYS A 11 -4.63 28.93 -24.26
N LEU A 12 -3.31 28.78 -24.29
CA LEU A 12 -2.54 28.62 -25.52
C LEU A 12 -2.84 27.30 -26.25
N LEU A 13 -3.03 26.19 -25.53
CA LEU A 13 -3.40 24.90 -26.13
C LEU A 13 -4.85 24.86 -26.66
N LYS A 14 -5.73 25.74 -26.17
CA LYS A 14 -7.11 25.86 -26.68
C LYS A 14 -7.20 26.58 -28.03
N ILE A 15 -6.15 27.27 -28.46
CA ILE A 15 -6.09 27.90 -29.78
C ILE A 15 -6.01 26.79 -30.84
N PRO A 16 -6.86 26.82 -31.89
CA PRO A 16 -6.91 25.77 -32.91
C PRO A 16 -5.52 25.38 -33.45
N THR A 17 -5.29 24.08 -33.54
CA THR A 17 -3.97 23.50 -33.79
C THR A 17 -3.41 23.88 -35.15
N THR A 18 -2.41 24.76 -35.13
CA THR A 18 -1.48 24.98 -36.26
C THR A 18 -0.17 24.25 -35.97
N SER A 19 0.71 24.12 -36.96
CA SER A 19 2.05 23.54 -36.75
C SER A 19 2.84 24.24 -35.64
N ALA A 20 2.54 25.51 -35.36
CA ALA A 20 3.13 26.30 -34.28
C ALA A 20 2.77 25.83 -32.87
N THR A 21 1.62 25.16 -32.66
CA THR A 21 1.24 24.67 -31.31
C THR A 21 2.18 23.53 -30.86
N ARG A 22 2.76 22.78 -31.80
CA ARG A 22 3.71 21.70 -31.48
C ARG A 22 5.04 22.22 -30.94
N SER A 23 5.52 23.37 -31.40
CA SER A 23 6.79 23.94 -30.91
C SER A 23 6.68 24.45 -29.46
N LEU A 24 5.46 24.63 -28.93
CA LEU A 24 5.21 25.01 -27.54
C LEU A 24 5.43 23.88 -26.54
N LEU A 25 5.40 22.60 -26.97
CA LEU A 25 5.48 21.45 -26.07
C LEU A 25 6.75 21.43 -25.21
N GLU A 26 7.89 21.79 -25.80
CA GLU A 26 9.19 21.80 -25.10
C GLU A 26 9.36 22.99 -24.13
N PRO A 27 9.00 24.23 -24.50
CA PRO A 27 8.89 25.31 -23.52
C PRO A 27 7.89 24.99 -22.39
N PHE A 28 6.77 24.35 -22.73
CA PHE A 28 5.74 23.97 -21.78
C PHE A 28 6.20 22.91 -20.80
N SER A 29 6.94 21.88 -21.23
CA SER A 29 7.49 20.88 -20.33
C SER A 29 8.46 21.51 -19.33
N LYS A 30 9.35 22.41 -19.77
CA LYS A 30 10.28 23.11 -18.87
C LYS A 30 9.57 23.99 -17.84
N LEU A 31 8.58 24.76 -18.27
CA LEU A 31 7.78 25.57 -17.37
C LEU A 31 6.98 24.70 -16.40
N LEU A 32 6.42 23.59 -16.88
CA LEU A 32 5.68 22.64 -16.06
C LEU A 32 6.55 22.00 -14.97
N SER A 33 7.74 21.50 -15.34
CA SER A 33 8.73 21.01 -14.37
C SER A 33 9.07 22.06 -13.32
N PHE A 34 9.31 23.31 -13.74
CA PHE A 34 9.59 24.40 -12.81
C PHE A 34 8.42 24.65 -11.84
N VAL A 35 7.17 24.66 -12.33
CA VAL A 35 5.97 24.83 -11.51
C VAL A 35 5.84 23.70 -10.50
N ILE A 36 6.00 22.44 -10.94
CA ILE A 36 5.92 21.26 -10.07
C ILE A 36 6.96 21.31 -8.95
N GLN A 37 8.18 21.75 -9.27
CA GLN A 37 9.29 21.76 -8.31
C GLN A 37 9.28 22.95 -7.35
N ASN A 38 8.68 24.08 -7.74
CA ASN A 38 8.92 25.36 -7.05
C ASN A 38 7.66 26.18 -6.74
N ALA A 39 6.48 25.77 -7.19
CA ALA A 39 5.25 26.52 -6.97
C ALA A 39 4.13 25.64 -6.39
N VAL A 40 3.22 26.29 -5.66
CA VAL A 40 1.93 25.68 -5.31
C VAL A 40 1.02 25.75 -6.53
N PHE A 41 0.36 24.64 -6.85
CA PHE A 41 -0.57 24.53 -7.96
C PHE A 41 -1.81 23.71 -7.60
N THR A 42 -2.91 23.97 -8.31
CA THR A 42 -4.15 23.22 -8.21
C THR A 42 -4.13 22.04 -9.18
N LEU A 43 -4.36 20.83 -8.68
CA LEU A 43 -4.36 19.60 -9.47
C LEU A 43 -5.31 19.63 -10.68
N ALA A 44 -6.46 20.29 -10.55
CA ALA A 44 -7.43 20.45 -11.64
C ALA A 44 -6.82 21.11 -12.89
N TYR A 45 -5.95 22.13 -12.72
CA TYR A 45 -5.26 22.76 -13.86
C TYR A 45 -4.22 21.84 -14.48
N LEU A 46 -3.51 21.05 -13.66
CA LEU A 46 -2.54 20.08 -14.17
C LEU A 46 -3.22 19.02 -15.06
N VAL A 47 -4.36 18.49 -14.60
CA VAL A 47 -5.15 17.52 -15.35
C VAL A 47 -5.80 18.11 -16.58
N GLU A 48 -6.35 19.33 -16.51
CA GLU A 48 -6.87 20.01 -17.70
C GLU A 48 -5.75 20.22 -18.75
N LEU A 49 -4.58 20.69 -18.33
CA LEU A 49 -3.43 20.91 -19.20
C LEU A 49 -3.00 19.62 -19.92
N CYS A 50 -2.78 18.55 -19.17
CA CYS A 50 -2.36 17.26 -19.74
C CYS A 50 -3.45 16.65 -20.62
N GLY A 51 -4.72 16.75 -20.21
CA GLY A 51 -5.87 16.29 -20.97
C GLY A 51 -6.13 17.08 -22.27
N LEU A 52 -5.80 18.38 -22.30
CA LEU A 52 -5.82 19.17 -23.53
C LEU A 52 -4.67 18.76 -24.45
N CYS A 53 -3.47 18.58 -23.93
CA CYS A 53 -2.33 18.07 -24.71
C CYS A 53 -2.65 16.72 -25.35
N TYR A 54 -3.21 15.78 -24.57
CA TYR A 54 -3.58 14.46 -25.08
C TYR A 54 -4.60 14.50 -26.22
N ARG A 55 -5.55 15.45 -26.19
CA ARG A 55 -6.60 15.61 -27.21
C ARG A 55 -6.17 16.46 -28.41
N ALA A 56 -5.27 17.42 -28.21
CA ALA A 56 -4.84 18.35 -29.24
C ALA A 56 -3.98 17.70 -30.33
N PHE A 57 -3.24 16.64 -29.99
CA PHE A 57 -2.32 15.97 -30.92
C PHE A 57 -2.83 14.59 -31.32
N THR A 58 -2.44 14.14 -32.51
CA THR A 58 -2.77 12.80 -33.01
C THR A 58 -1.62 11.81 -32.84
N LYS A 59 -0.36 12.28 -32.93
CA LYS A 59 0.83 11.45 -32.74
C LYS A 59 1.06 11.16 -31.26
N GLU A 60 1.17 9.89 -30.89
CA GLU A 60 1.35 9.44 -29.50
C GLU A 60 2.47 10.18 -28.75
N ARG A 61 3.63 10.34 -29.38
CA ARG A 61 4.75 11.07 -28.77
C ARG A 61 4.36 12.48 -28.30
N ASP A 62 3.57 13.18 -29.10
CA ASP A 62 3.16 14.55 -28.82
C ASP A 62 1.93 14.57 -27.88
N LYS A 63 1.01 13.60 -28.00
CA LYS A 63 -0.13 13.40 -27.08
C LYS A 63 0.32 13.25 -25.63
N PHE A 64 1.30 12.39 -25.40
CA PHE A 64 1.79 12.05 -24.07
C PHE A 64 2.85 13.03 -23.54
N TYR A 65 3.22 14.07 -24.29
CA TYR A 65 4.42 14.86 -23.99
C TYR A 65 4.39 15.49 -22.59
N LEU A 66 3.31 16.23 -22.27
CA LEU A 66 3.18 16.88 -20.97
C LEU A 66 2.92 15.86 -19.85
N THR A 67 2.08 14.85 -20.09
CA THR A 67 1.85 13.78 -19.11
C THR A 67 3.14 13.04 -18.76
N ARG A 68 3.99 12.71 -19.74
CA ARG A 68 5.31 12.10 -19.51
C ARG A 68 6.21 13.01 -18.70
N CYS A 69 6.17 14.32 -18.93
CA CYS A 69 6.90 15.29 -18.11
C CYS A 69 6.50 15.16 -16.63
N VAL A 70 5.20 15.11 -16.33
CA VAL A 70 4.68 14.94 -14.96
C VAL A 70 5.15 13.63 -14.34
N ILE A 71 5.04 12.51 -15.07
CA ILE A 71 5.50 11.20 -14.60
C ILE A 71 7.01 11.20 -14.33
N LEU A 72 7.81 11.81 -15.20
CA LEU A 72 9.25 11.89 -15.01
C LEU A 72 9.61 12.71 -13.76
N GLU A 73 8.92 13.82 -13.48
CA GLU A 73 9.12 14.57 -12.22
C GLU A 73 8.79 13.72 -10.99
N LEU A 74 7.67 12.98 -11.02
CA LEU A 74 7.32 12.05 -9.96
C LEU A 74 8.44 11.02 -9.74
N LEU A 75 8.94 10.39 -10.81
CA LEU A 75 10.00 9.38 -10.72
C LEU A 75 11.33 9.95 -10.23
N GLN A 76 11.71 11.17 -10.63
CA GLN A 76 12.90 11.83 -10.10
C GLN A 76 12.76 12.10 -8.60
N ALA A 77 11.56 12.46 -8.14
CA ALA A 77 11.28 12.66 -6.72
C ALA A 77 11.34 11.33 -5.93
N LEU A 78 10.74 10.25 -6.45
CA LEU A 78 10.81 8.92 -5.82
C LEU A 78 12.25 8.39 -5.76
N LYS A 79 13.07 8.71 -6.77
CA LYS A 79 14.50 8.40 -6.80
C LYS A 79 15.36 9.34 -5.96
N LEU A 80 14.76 10.31 -5.25
CA LEU A 80 15.46 11.32 -4.45
C LEU A 80 16.52 12.10 -5.26
N LYS A 81 16.22 12.36 -6.54
CA LYS A 81 17.06 13.14 -7.47
C LYS A 81 16.57 14.57 -7.63
N SER A 82 15.30 14.82 -7.32
CA SER A 82 14.67 16.14 -7.39
C SER A 82 13.82 16.38 -6.13
N PRO A 83 14.12 17.41 -5.34
CA PRO A 83 13.35 17.72 -4.15
C PRO A 83 12.04 18.42 -4.53
N LEU A 84 10.90 17.79 -4.21
CA LEU A 84 9.57 18.37 -4.39
C LEU A 84 8.97 18.80 -3.04
N PRO A 85 8.10 19.83 -3.02
CA PRO A 85 7.19 20.05 -1.92
C PRO A 85 6.33 18.79 -1.67
N ASP A 86 6.05 18.51 -0.41
CA ASP A 86 5.27 17.36 0.04
C ASP A 86 3.89 17.27 -0.60
N LEU A 87 3.13 18.36 -0.55
CA LEU A 87 1.82 18.43 -1.17
C LEU A 87 1.90 18.17 -2.67
N ASN A 88 2.88 18.75 -3.36
CA ASN A 88 3.04 18.55 -4.80
C ASN A 88 3.30 17.09 -5.13
N LEU A 89 4.15 16.39 -4.36
CA LEU A 89 4.41 14.96 -4.54
C LEU A 89 3.12 14.13 -4.41
N LEU A 90 2.28 14.41 -3.40
CA LEU A 90 0.99 13.74 -3.25
C LEU A 90 -0.01 14.10 -4.37
N LEU A 91 0.01 15.34 -4.87
CA LEU A 91 -0.79 15.73 -6.03
C LEU A 91 -0.36 14.98 -7.30
N LEU A 92 0.94 14.72 -7.49
CA LEU A 92 1.43 13.91 -8.60
C LEU A 92 1.00 12.44 -8.47
N VAL A 93 0.96 11.90 -7.26
CA VAL A 93 0.41 10.55 -7.02
C VAL A 93 -1.11 10.54 -7.31
N GLN A 94 -1.86 11.52 -6.80
CA GLN A 94 -3.29 11.65 -7.06
C GLN A 94 -3.60 11.83 -8.56
N PHE A 95 -2.74 12.53 -9.31
CA PHE A 95 -2.82 12.66 -10.77
C PHE A 95 -2.83 11.29 -11.45
N VAL A 96 -1.92 10.39 -11.05
CA VAL A 96 -1.87 9.02 -11.58
C VAL A 96 -3.05 8.19 -11.08
N CYS A 97 -3.40 8.30 -9.79
CA CYS A 97 -4.53 7.58 -9.20
C CYS A 97 -5.84 7.84 -9.97
N ALA A 98 -6.12 9.10 -10.31
CA ALA A 98 -7.33 9.49 -11.01
C ALA A 98 -7.48 8.75 -12.35
N ASP A 99 -6.39 8.68 -13.13
CA ASP A 99 -6.34 7.96 -14.41
C ASP A 99 -6.36 6.43 -14.23
N ALA A 100 -5.87 5.91 -13.10
CA ALA A 100 -5.95 4.50 -12.75
C ALA A 100 -7.35 4.07 -12.25
N GLY A 101 -8.30 5.01 -12.11
CA GLY A 101 -9.64 4.73 -11.57
C GLY A 101 -9.68 4.63 -10.04
N THR A 102 -8.69 5.18 -9.34
CA THR A 102 -8.63 5.24 -7.88
C THR A 102 -8.41 6.67 -7.38
N LYS A 103 -8.29 6.83 -6.06
CA LYS A 103 -7.95 8.11 -5.44
C LYS A 103 -7.30 7.87 -4.09
N LEU A 104 -6.50 8.83 -3.65
CA LEU A 104 -5.96 8.86 -2.30
C LEU A 104 -7.09 9.03 -1.28
N ALA A 105 -6.89 8.44 -0.11
CA ALA A 105 -7.78 8.68 1.02
C ALA A 105 -7.68 10.14 1.49
N GLU A 106 -8.81 10.72 1.88
CA GLU A 106 -8.84 12.03 2.52
C GLU A 106 -7.97 12.01 3.79
N SER A 107 -7.19 13.06 3.98
CA SER A 107 -6.34 13.24 5.14
C SER A 107 -6.25 14.71 5.54
N THR A 108 -5.53 14.99 6.62
CA THR A 108 -5.22 16.36 7.03
C THR A 108 -4.31 17.07 6.02
N ILE A 109 -3.55 16.33 5.22
CA ILE A 109 -2.68 16.83 4.15
C ILE A 109 -3.47 17.00 2.84
N LEU A 110 -4.34 16.03 2.53
CA LEU A 110 -5.15 16.00 1.32
C LEU A 110 -6.63 16.21 1.63
N HIS A 111 -7.10 17.44 1.46
CA HIS A 111 -8.51 17.76 1.63
C HIS A 111 -9.35 17.21 0.48
N LYS A 112 -10.61 16.85 0.79
CA LYS A 112 -11.61 16.34 -0.15
C LYS A 112 -11.71 17.11 -1.46
N GLN A 113 -11.61 18.45 -1.42
CA GLN A 113 -11.70 19.30 -2.61
C GLN A 113 -10.54 19.07 -3.60
N MET A 114 -9.36 18.71 -3.10
CA MET A 114 -8.17 18.39 -3.90
C MET A 114 -8.27 17.01 -4.58
N ILE A 115 -9.20 16.17 -4.11
CA ILE A 115 -9.41 14.80 -4.59
C ILE A 115 -10.68 14.68 -5.46
N ALA A 116 -11.73 15.44 -5.14
CA ALA A 116 -13.10 15.21 -5.62
C ALA A 116 -13.51 15.97 -6.90
N SER A 117 -12.57 16.58 -7.63
CA SER A 117 -12.91 17.55 -8.69
C SER A 117 -12.05 17.39 -9.95
N MET A 118 -11.75 16.14 -10.33
CA MET A 118 -10.98 15.91 -11.56
C MET A 118 -11.93 15.79 -12.75
N PRO A 119 -11.88 16.71 -13.74
CA PRO A 119 -12.62 16.54 -14.98
C PRO A 119 -12.19 15.22 -15.63
N GLY A 120 -13.13 14.51 -16.27
CA GLY A 120 -12.90 13.23 -16.95
C GLY A 120 -12.02 13.32 -18.21
N CYS A 121 -11.03 14.21 -18.23
CA CYS A 121 -10.05 14.27 -19.29
C CYS A 121 -8.99 13.20 -19.04
N GLY A 122 -9.08 12.09 -19.78
CA GLY A 122 -8.07 11.03 -19.78
C GLY A 122 -6.70 11.60 -20.14
N THR A 123 -5.85 11.76 -19.13
CA THR A 123 -4.51 12.32 -19.28
C THR A 123 -3.50 11.29 -19.79
N ALA A 124 -3.91 10.01 -19.75
CA ALA A 124 -3.09 8.82 -19.97
C ALA A 124 -1.88 8.73 -19.03
N ALA A 125 -2.00 9.27 -17.82
CA ALA A 125 -0.98 9.22 -16.77
C ALA A 125 -0.64 7.78 -16.41
N MET A 126 -1.66 6.93 -16.22
CA MET A 126 -1.44 5.53 -15.89
C MET A 126 -0.76 4.76 -17.04
N GLU A 127 -1.04 5.11 -18.30
CA GLU A 127 -0.36 4.52 -19.46
C GLU A 127 1.13 4.90 -19.49
N CYS A 128 1.45 6.15 -19.17
CA CYS A 128 2.83 6.63 -19.05
C CYS A 128 3.58 6.00 -17.85
N MET A 129 2.87 5.76 -16.74
CA MET A 129 3.41 5.20 -15.50
C MET A 129 3.69 3.69 -15.58
N ARG A 130 2.96 2.96 -16.43
CA ARG A 130 2.98 1.49 -16.49
C ARG A 130 4.36 0.85 -16.60
N GLN A 131 5.25 1.45 -17.38
CA GLN A 131 6.62 0.95 -17.57
C GLN A 131 7.52 1.12 -16.33
N TYR A 132 7.08 1.91 -15.34
CA TYR A 132 7.84 2.25 -14.14
C TYR A 132 7.27 1.62 -12.87
N VAL A 133 6.30 0.71 -12.98
CA VAL A 133 5.70 0.03 -11.81
C VAL A 133 6.75 -0.72 -10.99
N GLY A 134 7.79 -1.26 -11.64
CA GLY A 134 8.94 -1.84 -10.94
C GLY A 134 9.62 -0.84 -10.01
N GLU A 135 9.90 0.38 -10.49
CA GLU A 135 10.52 1.44 -9.67
C GLU A 135 9.61 1.89 -8.52
N VAL A 136 8.29 1.86 -8.73
CA VAL A 136 7.31 2.14 -7.67
C VAL A 136 7.36 1.05 -6.59
N LEU A 137 7.45 -0.21 -6.98
CA LEU A 137 7.58 -1.33 -6.05
C LEU A 137 8.90 -1.28 -5.29
N ASP A 138 10.01 -0.94 -5.95
CA ASP A 138 11.31 -0.75 -5.32
C ASP A 138 11.26 0.34 -4.24
N PHE A 139 10.59 1.47 -4.54
CA PHE A 139 10.38 2.55 -3.57
C PHE A 139 9.56 2.10 -2.35
N ILE A 140 8.48 1.32 -2.58
CA ILE A 140 7.63 0.80 -1.50
C ILE A 140 8.42 -0.20 -0.64
N ALA A 141 9.20 -1.08 -1.27
CA ALA A 141 9.95 -2.14 -0.61
C ALA A 141 11.13 -1.61 0.24
N ASP A 142 11.82 -0.56 -0.21
CA ASP A 142 12.93 0.04 0.56
C ASP A 142 12.42 0.56 1.92
N MET A 143 12.97 -0.02 2.99
CA MET A 143 12.69 0.34 4.38
C MET A 143 13.13 1.76 4.70
N HIS A 144 14.15 2.26 4.01
CA HIS A 144 14.79 3.52 4.32
C HIS A 144 14.20 4.71 3.56
N THR A 145 13.29 4.49 2.61
CA THR A 145 12.77 5.57 1.76
C THR A 145 12.09 6.66 2.57
N LEU A 146 11.35 6.32 3.64
CA LEU A 146 10.66 7.33 4.45
C LEU A 146 11.64 8.24 5.21
N THR A 147 12.68 7.67 5.83
CA THR A 147 13.72 8.44 6.52
C THR A 147 14.53 9.28 5.53
N LYS A 148 14.93 8.72 4.39
CA LYS A 148 15.67 9.44 3.34
C LYS A 148 14.82 10.59 2.77
N LEU A 149 13.53 10.36 2.53
CA LEU A 149 12.62 11.36 2.00
C LEU A 149 12.48 12.55 2.96
N LYS A 150 12.36 12.29 4.28
CA LYS A 150 12.34 13.35 5.30
C LYS A 150 13.53 14.32 5.17
N SER A 151 14.72 13.80 4.85
CA SER A 151 15.93 14.63 4.65
C SER A 151 16.00 15.36 3.30
N HIS A 152 15.23 14.92 2.31
CA HIS A 152 15.34 15.38 0.92
C HIS A 152 14.22 16.35 0.50
N MET A 153 13.21 16.56 1.33
CA MET A 153 12.05 17.40 0.98
C MET A 153 12.31 18.89 1.21
N LYS A 154 11.68 19.72 0.37
CA LYS A 154 11.58 21.16 0.64
C LYS A 154 10.54 21.34 1.75
N THR A 155 10.95 21.73 2.95
CA THR A 155 10.04 21.99 4.08
C THR A 155 8.98 23.01 3.68
N CYS A 156 7.72 22.58 3.65
CA CYS A 156 6.56 23.47 3.67
C CYS A 156 6.09 23.67 5.12
N SER A 157 5.46 24.80 5.37
CA SER A 157 5.42 25.56 6.62
C SER A 157 4.64 24.96 7.82
N GLN A 158 4.41 23.65 7.90
CA GLN A 158 3.66 23.03 9.01
C GLN A 158 4.27 21.67 9.48
N PRO A 159 4.95 21.63 10.65
CA PRO A 159 5.72 20.47 11.12
C PRO A 159 4.92 19.25 11.61
N LEU A 160 3.59 19.35 11.77
CA LEU A 160 2.78 18.27 12.37
C LEU A 160 2.36 17.16 11.36
N HIS A 161 2.71 17.30 10.08
CA HIS A 161 2.35 16.35 9.01
C HIS A 161 3.45 15.37 8.61
N GLU A 162 4.70 15.60 9.02
CA GLU A 162 5.87 14.82 8.58
C GLU A 162 5.73 13.32 8.87
N ASP A 163 5.19 12.98 10.03
CA ASP A 163 5.08 11.59 10.51
C ASP A 163 3.96 10.77 9.83
N THR A 164 3.06 11.45 9.10
CA THR A 164 1.93 10.81 8.40
C THR A 164 2.11 10.82 6.88
N PHE A 165 2.88 11.80 6.36
CA PHE A 165 3.13 11.99 4.94
C PHE A 165 3.66 10.72 4.27
N GLY A 166 4.72 10.12 4.82
CA GLY A 166 5.38 8.95 4.25
C GLY A 166 4.43 7.76 4.07
N GLY A 167 3.54 7.54 5.03
CA GLY A 167 2.50 6.52 4.95
C GLY A 167 1.50 6.79 3.82
N HIS A 168 1.05 8.05 3.67
CA HIS A 168 0.12 8.41 2.60
C HIS A 168 0.75 8.24 1.22
N LEU A 169 2.02 8.60 1.09
CA LEU A 169 2.77 8.40 -0.14
C LEU A 169 2.88 6.90 -0.48
N LYS A 170 3.34 6.05 0.46
CA LYS A 170 3.48 4.61 0.21
C LYS A 170 2.15 3.93 -0.11
N VAL A 171 1.06 4.26 0.60
CA VAL A 171 -0.27 3.71 0.27
C VAL A 171 -0.75 4.16 -1.10
N GLY A 172 -0.56 5.43 -1.46
CA GLY A 172 -0.93 5.95 -2.77
C GLY A 172 -0.19 5.28 -3.92
N LEU A 173 1.11 5.07 -3.76
CA LEU A 173 1.93 4.31 -4.70
C LEU A 173 1.54 2.83 -4.74
N ALA A 174 1.23 2.23 -3.59
CA ALA A 174 0.75 0.85 -3.51
C ALA A 174 -0.63 0.68 -4.17
N GLN A 175 -1.53 1.67 -4.08
CA GLN A 175 -2.79 1.70 -4.84
C GLN A 175 -2.51 1.66 -6.34
N ILE A 176 -1.59 2.49 -6.85
CA ILE A 176 -1.22 2.51 -8.28
C ILE A 176 -0.65 1.15 -8.71
N ALA A 177 0.30 0.61 -7.96
CA ALA A 177 0.90 -0.68 -8.25
C ALA A 177 -0.15 -1.82 -8.20
N ALA A 178 -1.02 -1.82 -7.19
CA ALA A 178 -2.06 -2.82 -7.03
C ALA A 178 -3.06 -2.79 -8.19
N MET A 179 -3.49 -1.61 -8.63
CA MET A 179 -4.38 -1.46 -9.78
C MET A 179 -3.74 -1.99 -11.07
N GLU A 180 -2.47 -1.69 -11.30
CA GLU A 180 -1.76 -2.15 -12.50
C GLU A 180 -1.49 -3.66 -12.49
N ILE A 181 -1.12 -4.23 -11.34
CA ILE A 181 -0.96 -5.68 -11.18
C ILE A 181 -2.30 -6.38 -11.41
N THR A 182 -3.38 -5.91 -10.78
CA THR A 182 -4.74 -6.44 -10.97
C THR A 182 -5.13 -6.43 -12.44
N ARG A 183 -4.88 -5.31 -13.14
CA ARG A 183 -5.21 -5.16 -14.56
C ARG A 183 -4.45 -6.14 -15.46
N GLY A 184 -3.24 -6.54 -15.07
CA GLY A 184 -2.45 -7.55 -15.81
C GLY A 184 -2.70 -8.99 -15.35
N ASN A 185 -3.39 -9.19 -14.23
CA ASN A 185 -3.83 -10.50 -13.73
C ASN A 185 -5.16 -10.87 -14.38
N HIS A 186 -5.09 -11.42 -15.59
CA HIS A 186 -6.22 -12.14 -16.19
C HIS A 186 -6.15 -13.63 -15.82
N ARG A 187 -5.88 -14.54 -16.76
CA ARG A 187 -5.90 -15.98 -16.47
C ARG A 187 -4.56 -16.54 -15.97
N ASP A 188 -3.44 -15.97 -16.38
CA ASP A 188 -2.10 -16.56 -16.14
C ASP A 188 -1.26 -15.79 -15.11
N ASN A 189 -1.84 -14.85 -14.35
CA ASN A 189 -1.15 -14.04 -13.34
C ASN A 189 0.18 -13.40 -13.84
N LYS A 190 0.24 -13.01 -15.12
CA LYS A 190 1.47 -12.52 -15.77
C LYS A 190 2.09 -11.30 -15.07
N ALA A 191 1.26 -10.44 -14.50
CA ALA A 191 1.75 -9.28 -13.77
C ALA A 191 2.41 -9.69 -12.46
N VAL A 192 1.84 -10.64 -11.71
CA VAL A 192 2.48 -11.22 -10.52
C VAL A 192 3.81 -11.87 -10.89
N ILE A 193 3.86 -12.69 -11.93
CA ILE A 193 5.11 -13.35 -12.36
C ILE A 193 6.19 -12.30 -12.72
N ARG A 194 5.78 -11.17 -13.33
CA ARG A 194 6.70 -10.08 -13.69
C ARG A 194 7.21 -9.30 -12.47
N TYR A 195 6.31 -8.91 -11.58
CA TYR A 195 6.60 -7.94 -10.53
C TYR A 195 6.90 -8.56 -9.16
N LEU A 196 6.42 -9.78 -8.93
CA LEU A 196 6.58 -10.56 -7.71
C LEU A 196 7.01 -12.00 -8.05
N PRO A 197 8.12 -12.20 -8.82
CA PRO A 197 8.52 -13.53 -9.29
C PRO A 197 8.80 -14.52 -8.15
N TRP A 198 9.16 -14.01 -6.97
CA TRP A 198 9.43 -14.80 -5.77
C TRP A 198 8.17 -15.35 -5.10
N LEU A 199 6.97 -14.81 -5.39
CA LEU A 199 5.75 -15.13 -4.66
C LEU A 199 5.38 -16.62 -4.73
N TYR A 200 5.62 -17.25 -5.88
CA TYR A 200 5.34 -18.67 -6.09
C TYR A 200 6.54 -19.59 -5.78
N HIS A 201 7.63 -19.03 -5.25
CA HIS A 201 8.88 -19.73 -4.96
C HIS A 201 9.39 -19.41 -3.55
N PRO A 202 8.64 -19.77 -2.49
CA PRO A 202 9.08 -19.54 -1.12
C PRO A 202 10.32 -20.38 -0.77
N PRO A 203 11.17 -19.92 0.17
CA PRO A 203 12.32 -20.70 0.62
C PRO A 203 11.91 -22.06 1.19
N SER A 204 12.67 -23.11 0.85
CA SER A 204 12.40 -24.45 1.37
C SER A 204 12.73 -24.55 2.86
N ALA A 205 12.05 -25.44 3.59
CA ALA A 205 12.30 -25.69 5.01
C ALA A 205 13.74 -26.15 5.32
N MET A 206 14.47 -26.65 4.32
CA MET A 206 15.88 -27.06 4.46
C MET A 206 16.88 -25.90 4.30
N GLN A 207 16.43 -24.74 3.84
CA GLN A 207 17.26 -23.55 3.53
C GLN A 207 16.90 -22.36 4.43
N GLN A 208 16.69 -22.58 5.71
CA GLN A 208 16.31 -21.51 6.65
C GLN A 208 17.57 -20.90 7.29
N GLY A 209 18.08 -19.81 6.71
CA GLY A 209 19.18 -19.02 7.27
C GLY A 209 18.84 -17.54 7.45
N PRO A 210 19.79 -16.73 7.98
CA PRO A 210 19.58 -15.28 8.17
C PRO A 210 19.20 -14.54 6.88
N LYS A 211 19.71 -15.02 5.73
CA LYS A 211 19.42 -14.44 4.42
C LYS A 211 17.96 -14.68 4.02
N GLU A 212 17.51 -15.92 4.08
CA GLU A 212 16.14 -16.28 3.70
C GLU A 212 15.12 -15.67 4.66
N PHE A 213 15.49 -15.54 5.95
CA PHE A 213 14.70 -14.79 6.93
C PHE A 213 14.49 -13.34 6.47
N ILE A 214 15.55 -12.60 6.18
CA ILE A 214 15.43 -11.16 5.85
C ILE A 214 14.76 -10.94 4.49
N GLU A 215 14.96 -11.83 3.53
CA GLU A 215 14.25 -11.83 2.25
C GLU A 215 12.74 -12.02 2.47
N CYS A 216 12.32 -13.00 3.27
CA CYS A 216 10.92 -13.19 3.64
C CYS A 216 10.34 -11.97 4.37
N VAL A 217 11.09 -11.33 5.27
CA VAL A 217 10.65 -10.08 5.92
C VAL A 217 10.41 -8.98 4.89
N SER A 218 11.31 -8.81 3.92
CA SER A 218 11.16 -7.85 2.83
C SER A 218 9.91 -8.13 1.99
N HIS A 219 9.70 -9.39 1.61
CA HIS A 219 8.54 -9.86 0.85
C HIS A 219 7.22 -9.60 1.59
N ILE A 220 7.12 -9.98 2.86
CA ILE A 220 5.92 -9.78 3.68
C ILE A 220 5.63 -8.29 3.89
N ARG A 221 6.65 -7.44 4.03
CA ARG A 221 6.48 -5.99 4.09
C ARG A 221 5.91 -5.41 2.79
N LEU A 222 6.48 -5.79 1.65
CA LEU A 222 5.99 -5.33 0.34
C LEU A 222 4.55 -5.77 0.09
N LEU A 223 4.21 -7.04 0.38
CA LEU A 223 2.84 -7.52 0.26
C LEU A 223 1.90 -6.77 1.20
N SER A 224 2.33 -6.48 2.43
CA SER A 224 1.52 -5.70 3.38
C SER A 224 1.14 -4.34 2.80
N TRP A 225 2.09 -3.61 2.20
CA TRP A 225 1.80 -2.33 1.53
C TRP A 225 0.86 -2.50 0.32
N LEU A 226 1.07 -3.54 -0.50
CA LEU A 226 0.21 -3.83 -1.65
C LEU A 226 -1.23 -4.17 -1.24
N LEU A 227 -1.42 -5.01 -0.23
CA LEU A 227 -2.75 -5.35 0.30
C LEU A 227 -3.42 -4.12 0.92
N LEU A 228 -2.65 -3.31 1.66
CA LEU A 228 -3.15 -2.05 2.22
C LEU A 228 -3.63 -1.11 1.11
N GLY A 229 -2.84 -0.90 0.05
CA GLY A 229 -3.26 -0.12 -1.12
C GLY A 229 -4.51 -0.69 -1.80
N SER A 230 -4.57 -2.00 -2.01
CA SER A 230 -5.73 -2.69 -2.58
C SER A 230 -7.01 -2.49 -1.77
N LEU A 231 -6.93 -2.66 -0.45
CA LEU A 231 -8.05 -2.45 0.47
C LEU A 231 -8.46 -0.98 0.54
N THR A 232 -7.49 -0.05 0.52
CA THR A 232 -7.77 1.38 0.45
C THR A 232 -8.54 1.72 -0.83
N HIS A 233 -8.18 1.17 -2.00
CA HIS A 233 -8.94 1.34 -3.24
C HIS A 233 -10.41 0.94 -3.06
N ASN A 234 -10.67 -0.23 -2.50
CA ASN A 234 -12.03 -0.75 -2.30
C ASN A 234 -12.88 0.17 -1.40
N VAL A 235 -12.25 0.81 -0.41
CA VAL A 235 -12.93 1.72 0.53
C VAL A 235 -13.16 3.12 -0.05
N VAL A 236 -12.22 3.64 -0.85
CA VAL A 236 -12.33 5.00 -1.42
C VAL A 236 -13.15 5.01 -2.71
N CYS A 237 -13.16 3.90 -3.45
CA CYS A 237 -13.90 3.70 -4.70
C CYS A 237 -14.87 2.49 -4.59
N PRO A 238 -15.88 2.51 -3.70
CA PRO A 238 -16.75 1.35 -3.47
C PRO A 238 -17.61 0.97 -4.68
N ASN A 239 -17.84 1.92 -5.61
CA ASN A 239 -18.61 1.69 -6.83
C ASN A 239 -17.73 1.34 -8.04
N SER A 240 -16.45 1.01 -7.82
CA SER A 240 -15.55 0.58 -8.88
C SER A 240 -16.07 -0.70 -9.54
N PRO A 241 -16.09 -0.79 -10.88
CA PRO A 241 -16.65 -1.95 -11.59
C PRO A 241 -15.81 -3.22 -11.45
N SER A 242 -14.56 -3.12 -10.98
CA SER A 242 -13.64 -4.24 -10.81
C SER A 242 -13.02 -4.20 -9.42
N SER A 243 -12.99 -5.35 -8.73
CA SER A 243 -12.26 -5.49 -7.46
C SER A 243 -10.75 -5.35 -7.69
N CYS A 244 -10.07 -4.57 -6.85
CA CYS A 244 -8.62 -4.51 -6.85
C CYS A 244 -8.07 -5.79 -6.19
N MET A 245 -7.41 -6.63 -6.99
CA MET A 245 -6.94 -7.96 -6.62
C MET A 245 -5.51 -8.22 -7.10
N PRO A 246 -4.50 -7.54 -6.52
CA PRO A 246 -3.12 -7.65 -6.98
C PRO A 246 -2.49 -9.00 -6.65
N ILE A 247 -2.95 -9.65 -5.58
CA ILE A 247 -2.42 -10.94 -5.12
C ILE A 247 -3.49 -12.02 -5.33
N PRO A 248 -3.24 -12.98 -6.25
CA PRO A 248 -4.14 -14.12 -6.47
C PRO A 248 -4.40 -14.90 -5.18
N LEU A 249 -5.63 -15.38 -5.00
CA LEU A 249 -6.00 -16.22 -3.84
C LEU A 249 -5.23 -17.55 -3.82
N ASP A 250 -4.87 -18.08 -4.99
CA ASP A 250 -4.09 -19.32 -5.10
C ASP A 250 -2.66 -19.21 -4.55
N ALA A 251 -2.13 -17.99 -4.38
CA ALA A 251 -0.82 -17.72 -3.78
C ALA A 251 -0.83 -17.84 -2.24
N GLY A 252 -2.00 -18.02 -1.61
CA GLY A 252 -2.14 -18.03 -0.14
C GLY A 252 -1.26 -19.06 0.57
N SER A 253 -1.06 -20.21 -0.08
CA SER A 253 -0.21 -21.29 0.43
C SER A 253 1.27 -20.89 0.48
N GLN A 254 1.79 -20.28 -0.57
CA GLN A 254 3.19 -19.84 -0.65
C GLN A 254 3.46 -18.62 0.24
N ILE A 255 2.48 -17.73 0.37
CA ILE A 255 2.52 -16.61 1.31
C ILE A 255 2.65 -17.12 2.75
N ALA A 256 1.90 -18.17 3.11
CA ALA A 256 2.02 -18.79 4.43
C ALA A 256 3.44 -19.32 4.66
N ASP A 257 4.06 -19.93 3.65
CA ASP A 257 5.43 -20.45 3.75
C ASP A 257 6.45 -19.33 4.02
N HIS A 258 6.33 -18.17 3.35
CA HIS A 258 7.15 -16.99 3.67
C HIS A 258 6.98 -16.53 5.12
N LEU A 259 5.75 -16.50 5.61
CA LEU A 259 5.45 -16.10 6.99
C LEU A 259 6.02 -17.10 8.01
N ILE A 260 5.93 -18.39 7.71
CA ILE A 260 6.45 -19.48 8.54
C ILE A 260 7.97 -19.38 8.69
N VAL A 261 8.70 -19.05 7.63
CA VAL A 261 10.17 -18.81 7.69
C VAL A 261 10.49 -17.69 8.69
N ILE A 262 9.72 -16.60 8.69
CA ILE A 262 9.89 -15.51 9.66
C ILE A 262 9.60 -16.00 11.08
N LEU A 263 8.47 -16.69 11.29
CA LEU A 263 8.06 -17.14 12.62
C LEU A 263 9.04 -18.15 13.22
N ILE A 264 9.52 -19.12 12.43
CA ILE A 264 10.48 -20.13 12.88
C ILE A 264 11.86 -19.49 13.14
N GLY A 265 12.31 -18.57 12.28
CA GLY A 265 13.62 -17.93 12.45
C GLY A 265 13.66 -16.83 13.52
N PHE A 266 12.51 -16.30 13.94
CA PHE A 266 12.44 -15.17 14.87
C PHE A 266 13.22 -15.35 16.20
N PRO A 267 13.17 -16.51 16.88
CA PRO A 267 13.89 -16.73 18.14
C PRO A 267 15.39 -16.50 18.04
N GLU A 268 15.97 -16.87 16.91
CA GLU A 268 17.40 -16.77 16.64
C GLU A 268 17.78 -15.40 16.08
N GLN A 269 16.96 -14.88 15.16
CA GLN A 269 17.32 -13.72 14.36
C GLN A 269 16.92 -12.37 14.99
N SER A 270 15.94 -12.36 15.90
CA SER A 270 15.35 -11.12 16.46
C SER A 270 16.34 -10.19 17.18
N LYS A 271 17.48 -10.71 17.64
CA LYS A 271 18.50 -9.94 18.37
C LYS A 271 19.52 -9.26 17.46
N THR A 272 19.50 -9.54 16.16
CA THR A 272 20.51 -9.07 15.20
C THR A 272 20.38 -7.57 14.90
N SER A 273 19.16 -7.06 14.76
CA SER A 273 18.90 -5.63 14.58
C SER A 273 17.42 -5.29 14.85
N VAL A 274 17.10 -4.01 14.96
CA VAL A 274 15.71 -3.54 15.11
C VAL A 274 14.82 -4.02 13.95
N LEU A 275 15.35 -4.07 12.72
CA LEU A 275 14.64 -4.64 11.58
C LEU A 275 14.23 -6.11 11.82
N HIS A 276 15.13 -6.91 12.39
CA HIS A 276 14.83 -8.31 12.72
C HIS A 276 13.87 -8.42 13.91
N MET A 277 13.97 -7.53 14.89
CA MET A 277 13.03 -7.46 16.01
C MET A 277 11.61 -7.11 15.52
N CYS A 278 11.48 -6.18 14.58
CA CYS A 278 10.20 -5.74 14.01
C CYS A 278 9.61 -6.74 13.00
N SER A 279 10.29 -7.84 12.66
CA SER A 279 9.75 -8.83 11.71
C SER A 279 8.47 -9.49 12.22
N LEU A 280 8.36 -9.70 13.54
CA LEU A 280 7.15 -10.24 14.16
C LEU A 280 5.97 -9.28 13.99
N PHE A 281 6.19 -7.97 14.16
CA PHE A 281 5.18 -6.95 13.85
C PHE A 281 4.69 -7.06 12.41
N HIS A 282 5.60 -7.15 11.44
CA HIS A 282 5.23 -7.26 10.02
C HIS A 282 4.49 -8.56 9.71
N ALA A 283 4.87 -9.68 10.32
CA ALA A 283 4.16 -10.95 10.15
C ALA A 283 2.70 -10.88 10.65
N PHE A 284 2.48 -10.29 11.82
CA PHE A 284 1.13 -10.16 12.38
C PHE A 284 0.28 -9.11 11.67
N ILE A 285 0.84 -7.98 11.24
CA ILE A 285 0.14 -6.99 10.41
C ILE A 285 -0.26 -7.61 9.06
N PHE A 286 0.64 -8.36 8.44
CA PHE A 286 0.32 -9.07 7.21
C PHE A 286 -0.83 -10.06 7.41
N ALA A 287 -0.80 -10.85 8.48
CA ALA A 287 -1.88 -11.80 8.77
C ALA A 287 -3.24 -11.11 8.96
N GLN A 288 -3.28 -9.91 9.56
CA GLN A 288 -4.48 -9.08 9.62
C GLN A 288 -4.94 -8.65 8.22
N LEU A 289 -4.04 -8.06 7.43
CA LEU A 289 -4.32 -7.56 6.09
C LEU A 289 -4.78 -8.68 5.14
N TRP A 290 -4.12 -9.83 5.17
CA TRP A 290 -4.49 -11.01 4.37
C TRP A 290 -5.88 -11.51 4.70
N THR A 291 -6.21 -11.61 6.00
CA THR A 291 -7.54 -12.04 6.44
C THR A 291 -8.62 -11.08 5.93
N VAL A 292 -8.44 -9.78 6.16
CA VAL A 292 -9.39 -8.75 5.69
C VAL A 292 -9.45 -8.71 4.16
N TYR A 293 -8.33 -8.88 3.47
CA TYR A 293 -8.28 -8.96 2.01
C TYR A 293 -9.11 -10.11 1.44
N CYS A 294 -8.96 -11.32 1.97
CA CYS A 294 -9.77 -12.46 1.57
C CYS A 294 -11.26 -12.23 1.86
N GLU A 295 -11.61 -11.63 2.99
CA GLU A 295 -13.01 -11.32 3.32
C GLU A 295 -13.62 -10.27 2.39
N GLN A 296 -12.89 -9.18 2.10
CA GLN A 296 -13.35 -8.17 1.14
C GLN A 296 -13.48 -8.74 -0.27
N THR A 297 -12.60 -9.67 -0.64
CA THR A 297 -12.68 -10.41 -1.91
C THR A 297 -13.94 -11.28 -1.97
N ALA A 298 -14.28 -11.93 -0.87
CA ALA A 298 -15.43 -12.83 -0.79
C ALA A 298 -16.78 -12.12 -0.98
N VAL A 299 -16.84 -10.80 -0.74
CA VAL A 299 -18.05 -9.96 -0.86
C VAL A 299 -18.01 -9.11 -2.15
N ALA A 300 -16.96 -9.21 -2.97
CA ALA A 300 -16.81 -8.37 -4.15
C ALA A 300 -17.87 -8.69 -5.24
N PRO A 301 -18.55 -7.67 -5.81
CA PRO A 301 -19.77 -7.88 -6.62
C PRO A 301 -19.56 -8.44 -8.05
N THR A 302 -18.40 -8.99 -8.40
CA THR A 302 -17.92 -9.01 -9.80
C THR A 302 -17.71 -10.37 -10.46
N VAL A 303 -18.08 -11.49 -9.85
CA VAL A 303 -17.79 -12.81 -10.44
C VAL A 303 -19.07 -13.58 -10.80
N GLN A 304 -19.16 -14.09 -12.03
CA GLN A 304 -20.09 -15.18 -12.35
C GLN A 304 -19.77 -16.35 -11.40
N ASN A 305 -20.78 -16.96 -10.75
CA ASN A 305 -20.59 -17.88 -9.60
C ASN A 305 -20.03 -17.21 -8.32
N GLN A 306 -20.61 -16.08 -7.91
CA GLN A 306 -20.25 -15.37 -6.66
C GLN A 306 -20.12 -16.31 -5.44
N ASN A 307 -21.00 -17.29 -5.29
CA ASN A 307 -20.97 -18.23 -4.16
C ASN A 307 -19.70 -19.10 -4.13
N GLU A 308 -19.25 -19.61 -5.29
CA GLU A 308 -18.05 -20.45 -5.39
C GLU A 308 -16.78 -19.62 -5.14
N PHE A 309 -16.73 -18.41 -5.70
CA PHE A 309 -15.62 -17.50 -5.51
C PHE A 309 -15.51 -17.01 -4.06
N SER A 310 -16.65 -16.67 -3.45
CA SER A 310 -16.75 -16.29 -2.04
C SER A 310 -16.27 -17.41 -1.12
N PHE A 311 -16.71 -18.65 -1.38
CA PHE A 311 -16.26 -19.82 -0.64
C PHE A 311 -14.75 -20.06 -0.78
N THR A 312 -14.22 -19.93 -2.00
CA THR A 312 -12.77 -20.06 -2.28
C THR A 312 -11.96 -19.05 -1.47
N ALA A 313 -12.36 -17.77 -1.46
CA ALA A 313 -11.64 -16.74 -0.71
C ALA A 313 -11.62 -17.01 0.81
N ILE A 314 -12.73 -17.48 1.38
CA ILE A 314 -12.80 -17.85 2.79
C ILE A 314 -11.93 -19.09 3.08
N LEU A 315 -12.00 -20.12 2.23
CA LEU A 315 -11.17 -21.32 2.36
C LEU A 315 -9.68 -21.00 2.29
N THR A 316 -9.26 -20.15 1.35
CA THR A 316 -7.87 -19.70 1.22
C THR A 316 -7.37 -19.06 2.52
N ALA A 317 -8.18 -18.21 3.15
CA ALA A 317 -7.81 -17.61 4.42
C ALA A 317 -7.74 -18.63 5.56
N LEU A 318 -8.66 -19.61 5.61
CA LEU A 318 -8.61 -20.69 6.59
C LEU A 318 -7.41 -21.61 6.40
N GLU A 319 -7.03 -21.91 5.16
CA GLU A 319 -5.84 -22.67 4.83
C GLU A 319 -4.57 -21.93 5.25
N PHE A 320 -4.49 -20.62 4.99
CA PHE A 320 -3.40 -19.79 5.48
C PHE A 320 -3.25 -19.91 7.01
N TRP A 321 -4.35 -19.76 7.75
CA TRP A 321 -4.32 -19.85 9.21
C TRP A 321 -4.00 -21.26 9.73
N SER A 322 -4.44 -22.32 9.05
CA SER A 322 -4.13 -23.70 9.46
C SER A 322 -2.62 -24.00 9.40
N ARG A 323 -1.91 -23.37 8.45
CA ARG A 323 -0.45 -23.48 8.29
C ARG A 323 0.34 -22.58 9.24
N VAL A 324 -0.12 -21.34 9.44
CA VAL A 324 0.59 -20.33 10.24
C VAL A 324 0.44 -20.55 11.75
N THR A 325 -0.74 -20.98 12.20
CA THR A 325 -1.06 -21.13 13.63
C THR A 325 -0.07 -22.04 14.38
N PRO A 326 0.33 -23.22 13.87
CA PRO A 326 1.34 -24.05 14.52
C PRO A 326 2.65 -23.30 14.84
N SER A 327 3.15 -22.47 13.92
CA SER A 327 4.39 -21.72 14.09
C SER A 327 4.26 -20.62 15.16
N ILE A 328 3.10 -19.95 15.22
CA ILE A 328 2.79 -18.99 16.30
C ILE A 328 2.80 -19.70 17.66
N LEU A 329 2.16 -20.86 17.76
CA LEU A 329 2.11 -21.61 19.02
C LEU A 329 3.47 -22.15 19.45
N GLN A 330 4.31 -22.53 18.49
CA GLN A 330 5.68 -22.94 18.77
C GLN A 330 6.50 -21.78 19.37
N LEU A 331 6.33 -20.55 18.87
CA LEU A 331 6.94 -19.36 19.47
C LEU A 331 6.46 -19.14 20.91
N MET A 332 5.17 -19.37 21.18
CA MET A 332 4.58 -19.32 22.52
C MET A 332 5.00 -20.49 23.43
N ALA A 333 5.78 -21.45 22.94
CA ALA A 333 6.34 -22.52 23.75
C ALA A 333 7.84 -22.31 24.04
N HIS A 334 8.46 -21.26 23.50
CA HIS A 334 9.91 -21.10 23.50
C HIS A 334 10.49 -20.66 24.85
N ASN A 335 10.19 -19.43 25.31
CA ASN A 335 10.56 -18.94 26.64
C ASN A 335 9.60 -17.84 27.12
N LYS A 336 9.60 -17.53 28.42
CA LYS A 336 8.65 -16.59 29.03
C LYS A 336 8.61 -15.22 28.34
N VAL A 337 9.75 -14.65 27.98
CA VAL A 337 9.83 -13.33 27.31
C VAL A 337 9.17 -13.39 25.92
N MET A 338 9.42 -14.47 25.18
CA MET A 338 8.84 -14.69 23.87
C MET A 338 7.33 -14.90 23.94
N VAL A 339 6.85 -15.62 24.96
CA VAL A 339 5.42 -15.78 25.23
C VAL A 339 4.75 -14.43 25.41
N GLU A 340 5.30 -13.57 26.28
CA GLU A 340 4.74 -12.24 26.54
C GLU A 340 4.70 -11.39 25.25
N MET A 341 5.80 -11.38 24.48
CA MET A 341 5.88 -10.65 23.22
C MET A 341 4.87 -11.14 22.17
N VAL A 342 4.81 -12.46 21.93
CA VAL A 342 3.90 -13.06 20.94
C VAL A 342 2.45 -12.88 21.37
N CYS A 343 2.15 -13.00 22.67
CA CYS A 343 0.82 -12.73 23.22
C CYS A 343 0.35 -11.30 22.91
N LEU A 344 1.20 -10.28 23.04
CA LEU A 344 0.85 -8.90 22.70
C LEU A 344 0.48 -8.75 21.22
N HIS A 345 1.25 -9.38 20.33
CA HIS A 345 0.93 -9.37 18.89
C HIS A 345 -0.35 -10.13 18.57
N VAL A 346 -0.60 -11.26 19.22
CA VAL A 346 -1.84 -12.03 19.06
C VAL A 346 -3.04 -11.23 19.55
N ILE A 347 -2.95 -10.56 20.71
CA ILE A 347 -4.03 -9.69 21.21
C ILE A 347 -4.30 -8.57 20.22
N SER A 348 -3.26 -7.87 19.75
CA SER A 348 -3.42 -6.80 18.75
C SER A 348 -4.03 -7.31 17.44
N LEU A 349 -3.71 -8.53 17.00
CA LEU A 349 -4.33 -9.19 15.85
C LEU A 349 -5.82 -9.44 16.09
N MET A 350 -6.18 -10.00 17.24
CA MET A 350 -7.57 -10.28 17.59
C MET A 350 -8.40 -9.00 17.68
N GLU A 351 -7.88 -7.95 18.32
CA GLU A 351 -8.52 -6.65 18.41
C GLU A 351 -8.73 -6.02 17.03
N ALA A 352 -7.72 -6.06 16.15
CA ALA A 352 -7.82 -5.56 14.78
C ALA A 352 -8.87 -6.30 13.95
N LEU A 353 -8.89 -7.63 14.00
CA LEU A 353 -9.87 -8.44 13.28
C LEU A 353 -11.28 -8.26 13.84
N GLN A 354 -11.41 -8.07 15.17
CA GLN A 354 -12.67 -7.74 15.80
C GLN A 354 -13.16 -6.35 15.41
N GLU A 355 -12.29 -5.33 15.39
CA GLU A 355 -12.63 -3.98 14.91
C GLU A 355 -13.15 -4.04 13.47
N CYS A 356 -12.52 -4.82 12.60
CA CYS A 356 -12.95 -5.03 11.22
C CYS A 356 -14.21 -5.91 11.06
N ASN A 357 -14.82 -6.40 12.14
CA ASN A 357 -15.94 -7.36 12.12
C ASN A 357 -15.63 -8.64 11.31
N SER A 358 -14.40 -9.14 11.42
CA SER A 358 -13.96 -10.32 10.67
C SER A 358 -14.78 -11.56 11.02
N THR A 359 -15.42 -12.12 10.01
CA THR A 359 -16.22 -13.35 10.10
C THR A 359 -15.34 -14.58 10.36
N ILE A 360 -14.16 -14.63 9.75
CA ILE A 360 -13.17 -15.69 9.93
C ILE A 360 -12.68 -15.69 11.38
N PHE A 361 -12.40 -14.51 11.93
CA PHE A 361 -12.05 -14.38 13.33
C PHE A 361 -13.16 -14.89 14.25
N VAL A 362 -14.37 -14.34 14.10
CA VAL A 362 -15.51 -14.67 14.96
C VAL A 362 -15.86 -16.16 14.91
N LYS A 363 -15.91 -16.77 13.72
CA LYS A 363 -16.40 -18.14 13.54
C LYS A 363 -15.34 -19.22 13.72
N HIS A 364 -14.06 -18.93 13.44
CA HIS A 364 -13.06 -19.98 13.25
C HIS A 364 -11.79 -19.81 14.08
N LEU A 365 -11.31 -18.57 14.29
CA LEU A 365 -10.07 -18.34 15.04
C LEU A 365 -10.31 -18.12 16.53
N SER A 366 -11.42 -17.46 16.90
CA SER A 366 -11.72 -17.06 18.28
C SER A 366 -11.67 -18.24 19.25
N ALA A 367 -12.44 -19.32 19.01
CA ALA A 367 -12.53 -20.45 19.94
C ALA A 367 -11.20 -21.22 20.11
N GLY A 368 -10.52 -21.54 19.00
CA GLY A 368 -9.28 -22.35 19.03
C GLY A 368 -8.09 -21.60 19.64
N LEU A 369 -7.96 -20.31 19.32
CA LEU A 369 -6.87 -19.47 19.84
C LEU A 369 -7.16 -19.02 21.28
N GLN A 370 -8.42 -18.68 21.62
CA GLN A 370 -8.80 -18.32 22.98
C GLN A 370 -8.60 -19.47 23.97
N LEU A 371 -8.95 -20.71 23.62
CA LEU A 371 -8.74 -21.85 24.51
C LEU A 371 -7.25 -22.09 24.80
N ARG A 372 -6.38 -21.91 23.79
CA ARG A 372 -4.92 -22.06 23.96
C ARG A 372 -4.29 -20.85 24.67
N LEU A 373 -4.76 -19.63 24.41
CA LEU A 373 -4.34 -18.42 25.12
C LEU A 373 -4.77 -18.45 26.59
N GLN A 374 -5.98 -18.90 26.91
CA GLN A 374 -6.47 -19.05 28.29
C GLN A 374 -5.66 -20.09 29.08
N ALA A 375 -5.25 -21.18 28.44
CA ALA A 375 -4.35 -22.16 29.07
C ALA A 375 -3.00 -21.53 29.47
N ILE A 376 -2.47 -20.62 28.64
CA ILE A 376 -1.20 -19.90 28.86
C ILE A 376 -1.37 -18.70 29.81
N GLN A 377 -2.53 -18.02 29.78
CA GLN A 377 -2.89 -16.87 30.60
C GLN A 377 -3.40 -17.22 32.00
N SER A 378 -3.56 -18.51 32.34
CA SER A 378 -3.83 -18.93 33.72
C SER A 378 -2.78 -18.45 34.75
N ASN A 379 -1.67 -17.85 34.28
CA ASN A 379 -0.65 -17.17 35.09
C ASN A 379 -0.59 -15.62 34.94
N VAL A 380 -1.44 -14.97 34.12
CA VAL A 380 -1.44 -13.50 33.95
C VAL A 380 -2.88 -12.97 33.78
N ASN A 381 -3.36 -12.32 34.85
CA ASN A 381 -4.59 -11.53 35.04
C ASN A 381 -5.71 -11.50 33.96
N HIS A 382 -6.90 -11.92 34.41
CA HIS A 382 -8.14 -12.20 33.68
C HIS A 382 -8.99 -11.01 33.14
N HIS A 383 -8.47 -9.79 33.00
CA HIS A 383 -9.37 -8.64 32.79
C HIS A 383 -9.75 -8.30 31.33
N SER A 384 -9.03 -8.78 30.30
CA SER A 384 -9.19 -8.23 28.94
C SER A 384 -10.20 -8.95 28.03
N LEU A 385 -10.63 -10.17 28.36
CA LEU A 385 -11.37 -11.04 27.41
C LEU A 385 -12.92 -11.01 27.52
N ARG A 386 -13.50 -10.26 28.46
CA ARG A 386 -14.97 -10.23 28.68
C ARG A 386 -15.77 -9.38 27.69
N MET A 387 -15.13 -8.68 26.75
CA MET A 387 -15.78 -7.75 25.81
C MET A 387 -16.22 -8.38 24.48
N LEU A 388 -16.21 -9.72 24.35
CA LEU A 388 -16.48 -10.45 23.10
C LEU A 388 -17.96 -10.76 22.82
N GLN A 389 -18.91 -10.22 23.60
CA GLN A 389 -20.34 -10.34 23.31
C GLN A 389 -20.97 -8.96 23.14
N GLY A 390 -21.13 -8.53 21.89
CA GLY A 390 -21.76 -7.26 21.54
C GLY A 390 -22.32 -7.27 20.12
N SER A 391 -23.61 -7.01 20.01
CA SER A 391 -24.50 -7.19 18.87
C SER A 391 -24.42 -6.11 17.78
N GLY A 392 -24.54 -6.55 16.52
CA GLY A 392 -25.32 -5.97 15.42
C GLY A 392 -25.28 -4.46 15.14
N GLN A 393 -24.66 -4.08 14.01
CA GLN A 393 -25.14 -3.03 13.09
C GLN A 393 -24.35 -3.07 11.76
N MET A 394 -24.97 -3.52 10.66
CA MET A 394 -24.30 -3.71 9.35
C MET A 394 -24.01 -2.43 8.56
N ASN A 395 -24.55 -1.26 8.95
CA ASN A 395 -24.36 0.00 8.19
C ASN A 395 -23.05 0.76 8.48
N ASN A 396 -22.20 0.26 9.40
CA ASN A 396 -20.97 0.94 9.83
C ASN A 396 -19.67 0.23 9.38
N SER A 397 -19.75 -0.83 8.57
CA SER A 397 -18.59 -1.67 8.23
C SER A 397 -17.51 -0.93 7.41
N SER A 398 -17.92 -0.10 6.45
CA SER A 398 -16.98 0.62 5.57
C SER A 398 -16.23 1.76 6.27
N SER A 399 -16.89 2.48 7.19
CA SER A 399 -16.26 3.56 7.97
C SER A 399 -15.23 3.00 8.97
N VAL A 400 -15.55 1.86 9.59
CA VAL A 400 -14.65 1.16 10.50
C VAL A 400 -13.44 0.60 9.76
N LEU A 401 -13.65 -0.08 8.62
CA LEU A 401 -12.55 -0.56 7.79
C LEU A 401 -11.64 0.58 7.34
N ARG A 402 -12.20 1.73 6.93
CA ARG A 402 -11.41 2.92 6.57
C ARG A 402 -10.50 3.37 7.71
N LYS A 403 -11.05 3.49 8.92
CA LYS A 403 -10.30 3.93 10.10
C LYS A 403 -9.19 2.92 10.44
N TRP A 404 -9.49 1.63 10.39
CA TRP A 404 -8.50 0.59 10.62
C TRP A 404 -7.36 0.62 9.59
N LEU A 405 -7.66 0.82 8.30
CA LEU A 405 -6.64 0.97 7.25
C LEU A 405 -5.75 2.19 7.50
N GLN A 406 -6.33 3.33 7.90
CA GLN A 406 -5.57 4.54 8.25
C GLN A 406 -4.64 4.31 9.46
N CYS A 407 -5.14 3.65 10.50
CA CYS A 407 -4.33 3.26 11.67
C CYS A 407 -3.22 2.28 11.29
N THR A 408 -3.51 1.30 10.45
CA THR A 408 -2.54 0.30 9.98
C THR A 408 -1.44 0.94 9.13
N GLN A 409 -1.82 1.82 8.20
CA GLN A 409 -0.90 2.65 7.43
C GLN A 409 0.06 3.42 8.34
N PHE A 410 -0.48 4.12 9.34
CA PHE A 410 0.31 4.92 10.27
C PHE A 410 1.29 4.05 11.06
N LYS A 411 0.82 2.94 11.64
CA LYS A 411 1.66 1.99 12.39
C LYS A 411 2.79 1.42 11.52
N MET A 412 2.47 1.01 10.29
CA MET A 412 3.48 0.49 9.36
C MET A 412 4.54 1.55 9.05
N ALA A 413 4.16 2.77 8.67
CA ALA A 413 5.11 3.85 8.38
C ALA A 413 6.02 4.17 9.58
N GLN A 414 5.45 4.22 10.79
CA GLN A 414 6.19 4.48 12.03
C GLN A 414 7.23 3.39 12.32
N VAL A 415 6.85 2.11 12.22
CA VAL A 415 7.78 1.00 12.43
C VAL A 415 8.90 1.00 11.39
N GLU A 416 8.62 1.37 10.14
CA GLU A 416 9.66 1.47 9.11
C GLU A 416 10.66 2.60 9.40
N ILE A 417 10.17 3.79 9.80
CA ILE A 417 11.02 4.93 10.19
C ILE A 417 11.91 4.54 11.38
N GLN A 418 11.32 3.97 12.44
CA GLN A 418 12.06 3.54 13.63
C GLN A 418 13.11 2.47 13.30
N SER A 419 12.76 1.49 12.47
CA SER A 419 13.68 0.42 12.04
C SER A 419 14.83 0.99 11.21
N SER A 420 14.54 1.95 10.33
CA SER A 420 15.52 2.61 9.47
C SER A 420 16.48 3.49 10.27
N GLU A 421 15.97 4.31 11.19
CA GLU A 421 16.78 5.17 12.07
C GLU A 421 17.67 4.36 13.02
N ALA A 422 17.15 3.25 13.56
CA ALA A 422 17.96 2.36 14.37
C ALA A 422 19.09 1.73 13.54
N ALA A 423 18.82 1.32 12.29
CA ALA A 423 19.85 0.74 11.42
C ALA A 423 20.96 1.75 11.05
N SER A 424 20.63 3.02 10.83
CA SER A 424 21.60 4.06 10.47
C SER A 424 22.50 4.50 11.64
N GLN A 425 22.07 4.31 12.89
CA GLN A 425 22.91 4.57 14.07
C GLN A 425 24.07 3.57 14.24
N PHE A 426 23.92 2.34 13.72
CA PHE A 426 24.96 1.31 13.81
C PHE A 426 25.92 1.28 12.61
N TYR A 427 25.51 1.87 11.49
CA TYR A 427 26.34 2.03 10.29
C TYR A 427 26.14 3.45 9.73
N PRO A 428 26.92 4.45 10.18
CA PRO A 428 26.87 5.77 9.57
C PRO A 428 27.28 5.66 8.10
N LEU A 429 26.42 6.19 7.22
CA LEU A 429 26.60 6.25 5.76
C LEU A 429 27.84 7.06 5.37
#